data_AF-A0A953SP92-F1
#
_entry.id   AF-A0A953SP92-F1
#
_cell.length_a   1.000
_cell.length_b   1.000
_cell.length_c   1.000
_cell.angle_alpha   90.00
_cell.angle_beta   90.00
_cell.angle_gamma   90.00
#
_symmetry.space_group_name_H-M   'P 1'
#
loop_
_entity.id
_entity.type
_entity.pdbx_description
1 polymer ?
#
loop_
_entity_poly.entity_id
_entity_poly.type
_entity_poly.pdbx_seq_one_letter_code
_entity_poly.pdbx_strand_id
1 'polypeptide(L)'
;ASLATSILFFSLVFNFINFFLLDMFTIHNKQKFNIFYILIVSLSFSLFAFLSIPIYYIDGAALARIIALMIGTSFLFFVLSKLHYRLWLNMGRIIPWILIVTTIGYLTKEWNIFIYIPLNLTILLAALFTLGVYNKDELSFIKSQLIKK
;
A
#
# COMPACT_ATOMS: atom_id res chain seq x y z
N ALA A 1 15.33 14.27 2.54
CA ALA A 1 14.61 13.38 3.47
C ALA A 1 15.62 12.49 4.17
N SER A 2 15.43 12.15 5.46
CA SER A 2 16.31 11.18 6.11
C SER A 2 16.03 9.77 5.56
N LEU A 3 17.01 8.87 5.68
CA LEU A 3 16.89 7.49 5.23
C LEU A 3 15.67 6.79 5.87
N ALA A 4 15.49 6.94 7.18
CA ALA A 4 14.30 6.47 7.90
C ALA A 4 12.99 6.94 7.26
N THR A 5 12.85 8.22 6.88
CA THR A 5 11.62 8.72 6.25
C THR A 5 11.35 8.03 4.92
N SER A 6 12.38 7.84 4.10
CA SER A 6 12.26 7.12 2.82
C SER A 6 11.85 5.66 3.02
N ILE A 7 12.45 4.97 4.00
CA ILE A 7 12.10 3.58 4.33
C ILE A 7 10.65 3.47 4.81
N LEU A 8 10.23 4.37 5.71
CA LEU A 8 8.86 4.41 6.20
C LEU A 8 7.86 4.74 5.08
N PHE A 9 8.24 5.60 4.13
CA PHE A 9 7.42 5.88 2.96
C PHE A 9 7.21 4.61 2.11
N PHE A 10 8.26 3.84 1.84
CA PHE A 10 8.12 2.54 1.17
C PHE A 10 7.27 1.54 1.98
N SER A 11 7.35 1.60 3.31
CA SER A 11 6.55 0.74 4.19
C SER A 11 5.03 0.96 4.03
N LEU A 12 4.59 2.14 3.58
CA LEU A 12 3.18 2.43 3.32
C LEU A 12 2.57 1.51 2.27
N VAL A 13 3.34 1.06 1.28
CA VAL A 13 2.87 0.12 0.25
C VAL A 13 2.44 -1.19 0.88
N PHE A 14 3.30 -1.78 1.71
CA PHE A 14 2.97 -3.02 2.43
C PHE A 14 1.83 -2.81 3.43
N ASN A 15 1.80 -1.67 4.11
CA ASN A 15 0.71 -1.37 5.04
C ASN A 15 -0.65 -1.30 4.32
N PHE A 16 -0.71 -0.67 3.14
CA PHE A 16 -1.91 -0.60 2.31
C PHE A 16 -2.35 -1.99 1.84
N ILE A 17 -1.41 -2.81 1.34
CA ILE A 17 -1.70 -4.19 0.93
C ILE A 17 -2.24 -5.00 2.12
N ASN A 18 -1.60 -4.91 3.28
CA ASN A 18 -2.04 -5.63 4.48
C ASN A 18 -3.45 -5.21 4.90
N PHE A 19 -3.72 -3.91 4.94
CA PHE A 19 -5.05 -3.38 5.24
C PHE A 19 -6.11 -3.94 4.29
N PHE A 20 -5.86 -3.88 2.98
CA PHE A 20 -6.76 -4.40 1.96
C PHE A 20 -7.02 -5.91 2.12
N LEU A 21 -5.99 -6.71 2.40
CA LEU A 21 -6.14 -8.16 2.59
C LEU A 21 -6.90 -8.52 3.88
N LEU A 22 -6.72 -7.75 4.96
CA LEU A 22 -7.46 -7.94 6.21
C LEU A 22 -8.95 -7.60 6.03
N ASP A 23 -9.28 -6.59 5.24
CA ASP A 23 -10.66 -6.26 4.89
C ASP A 23 -11.31 -7.38 4.07
N MET A 24 -10.58 -7.96 3.11
CA MET A 24 -11.05 -9.15 2.37
C MET A 24 -11.37 -10.32 3.32
N PHE A 25 -10.52 -10.58 4.32
CA PHE A 25 -10.82 -11.60 5.33
C PHE A 25 -12.02 -11.24 6.19
N THR A 26 -12.24 -9.96 6.46
CA THR A 26 -13.41 -9.49 7.21
C THR A 26 -14.70 -9.75 6.44
N ILE A 27 -14.74 -9.42 5.15
CA ILE A 27 -15.90 -9.66 4.26
C ILE A 27 -16.22 -11.16 4.13
N HIS A 28 -15.21 -12.03 4.20
CA HIS A 28 -15.38 -13.47 4.12
C HIS A 28 -15.50 -14.19 5.47
N ASN A 29 -15.72 -13.46 6.56
CA ASN A 29 -15.85 -14.02 7.93
C ASN A 29 -14.63 -14.86 8.37
N LYS A 30 -13.42 -14.47 7.95
CA LYS A 30 -12.14 -15.11 8.28
C LYS A 30 -11.25 -14.27 9.20
N GLN A 31 -11.84 -13.39 9.99
CA GLN A 31 -11.15 -12.43 10.89
C GLN A 31 -10.17 -13.07 11.89
N LYS A 32 -10.29 -14.37 12.17
CA LYS A 32 -9.31 -15.11 12.99
C LYS A 32 -7.87 -14.95 12.49
N PHE A 33 -7.67 -14.80 11.19
CA PHE A 33 -6.33 -14.59 10.61
C PHE A 33 -5.78 -13.19 10.91
N ASN A 34 -6.62 -12.22 11.25
CA ASN A 34 -6.19 -10.87 11.63
C ASN A 34 -5.41 -10.92 12.96
N ILE A 35 -5.82 -11.79 13.89
CA ILE A 35 -5.10 -11.99 15.16
C ILE A 35 -3.71 -12.55 14.90
N PHE A 36 -3.60 -13.59 14.08
CA PHE A 36 -2.31 -14.18 13.71
C PHE A 36 -1.42 -13.17 12.98
N TYR A 37 -1.99 -12.36 12.08
CA TYR A 37 -1.27 -11.29 11.42
C TYR A 37 -0.71 -10.27 12.41
N ILE A 38 -1.53 -9.76 13.34
CA ILE A 38 -1.08 -8.78 14.35
C ILE A 38 0.06 -9.36 15.18
N LEU A 39 -0.05 -10.62 15.60
CA LEU A 39 1.00 -11.31 16.36
C LEU A 39 2.29 -11.42 15.55
N ILE A 40 2.21 -11.89 14.30
CA ILE A 40 3.38 -12.04 13.42
C ILE A 40 4.08 -10.70 13.18
N VAL A 41 3.33 -9.65 12.87
CA VAL A 41 3.91 -8.32 12.61
C VAL A 41 4.52 -7.74 13.88
N SER A 42 3.83 -7.86 15.03
CA SER A 42 4.33 -7.31 16.29
C SER A 42 5.59 -8.05 16.77
N LEU A 43 5.60 -9.39 16.71
CA LEU A 43 6.77 -10.19 17.07
C LEU A 43 7.94 -9.95 16.13
N SER A 44 7.68 -9.88 14.82
CA SER A 44 8.71 -9.57 13.83
C SER A 44 9.30 -8.18 14.08
N PHE A 45 8.45 -7.17 14.28
CA PHE A 45 8.91 -5.82 14.57
C PHE A 45 9.77 -5.78 15.83
N SER A 46 9.30 -6.34 16.95
CA SER A 46 10.06 -6.37 18.20
C SER A 46 11.41 -7.06 18.05
N LEU A 47 11.45 -8.23 17.37
CA LEU A 47 12.68 -8.97 17.14
C LEU A 47 13.67 -8.19 16.29
N PHE A 48 13.24 -7.65 15.14
CA PHE A 48 14.13 -6.90 14.27
C PHE A 48 14.51 -5.54 14.87
N ALA A 49 13.61 -4.87 15.59
CA ALA A 49 13.89 -3.60 16.26
C ALA A 49 14.95 -3.79 17.35
N PHE A 50 14.83 -4.85 18.16
CA PHE A 50 15.82 -5.17 19.18
C PHE A 50 17.23 -5.37 18.60
N LEU A 51 17.33 -6.00 17.42
CA LEU A 51 18.61 -6.23 16.75
C LEU A 51 19.16 -4.98 16.03
N SER A 52 18.29 -4.20 15.41
CA SER A 52 18.70 -3.14 14.47
C SER A 52 18.82 -1.75 15.11
N ILE A 53 18.02 -1.42 16.13
CA ILE A 53 18.08 -0.11 16.79
C ILE A 53 19.45 0.15 17.43
N PRO A 54 20.10 -0.80 18.13
CA PRO A 54 21.42 -0.56 18.71
C PRO A 54 22.50 -0.22 17.67
N ILE A 55 22.36 -0.70 16.44
CA ILE A 55 23.35 -0.56 15.36
C ILE A 55 23.04 0.67 14.50
N TYR A 56 21.77 0.88 14.17
CA TYR A 56 21.31 1.85 13.17
C TYR A 56 20.38 2.94 13.74
N TYR A 57 20.21 3.00 15.06
CA TYR A 57 19.35 3.98 15.76
C TYR A 57 17.95 4.10 15.13
N ILE A 58 17.61 5.29 14.63
CA ILE A 58 16.30 5.61 14.03
C ILE A 58 16.07 4.85 12.72
N ASP A 59 17.12 4.71 11.90
CA ASP A 59 17.04 3.95 10.64
C ASP A 59 16.80 2.47 10.91
N GLY A 60 17.33 1.94 12.02
CA GLY A 60 17.06 0.58 12.49
C GLY A 60 15.58 0.34 12.79
N ALA A 61 14.93 1.26 13.50
CA ALA A 61 13.49 1.18 13.76
C ALA A 61 12.67 1.20 12.45
N ALA A 62 13.05 2.04 11.49
CA ALA A 62 12.40 2.10 10.17
C ALA A 62 12.59 0.79 9.38
N LEU A 63 13.80 0.21 9.38
CA LEU A 63 14.10 -1.08 8.76
C LEU A 63 13.29 -2.22 9.40
N ALA A 64 13.24 -2.28 10.72
CA ALA A 64 12.43 -3.27 11.43
C ALA A 64 10.95 -3.17 11.03
N ARG A 65 10.42 -1.95 10.86
CA ARG A 65 9.03 -1.72 10.46
C ARG A 65 8.74 -2.24 9.06
N ILE A 66 9.56 -1.90 8.06
CA ILE A 66 9.33 -2.36 6.68
C ILE A 66 9.46 -3.89 6.58
N ILE A 67 10.44 -4.49 7.27
CA ILE A 67 10.61 -5.95 7.30
C ILE A 67 9.40 -6.62 7.94
N ALA A 68 8.92 -6.13 9.08
CA ALA A 68 7.75 -6.68 9.76
C ALA A 68 6.48 -6.62 8.89
N LEU A 69 6.27 -5.50 8.19
CA LEU A 69 5.14 -5.35 7.27
C LEU A 69 5.25 -6.25 6.04
N MET A 70 6.46 -6.44 5.51
CA MET A 70 6.73 -7.37 4.40
C MET A 70 6.47 -8.82 4.81
N ILE A 71 6.89 -9.23 6.02
CA ILE A 71 6.57 -10.55 6.58
C ILE A 71 5.05 -10.72 6.74
N GLY A 72 4.37 -9.70 7.29
CA GLY A 72 2.92 -9.67 7.40
C GLY A 72 2.22 -9.83 6.04
N THR A 73 2.73 -9.14 5.02
CA THR A 73 2.22 -9.22 3.64
C THR A 73 2.34 -10.64 3.09
N SER A 74 3.53 -11.23 3.22
CA SER A 74 3.79 -12.63 2.80
C SER A 74 2.87 -13.62 3.50
N PHE A 75 2.64 -13.44 4.82
CA PHE A 75 1.71 -14.28 5.58
C PHE A 75 0.27 -14.16 5.05
N LEU A 76 -0.24 -12.95 4.82
CA LEU A 76 -1.59 -12.74 4.33
C LEU A 76 -1.79 -13.34 2.93
N PHE A 77 -0.83 -13.15 2.02
CA PHE A 77 -0.86 -13.79 0.70
C PHE A 77 -0.83 -15.33 0.81
N PHE A 78 -0.02 -15.87 1.71
CA PHE A 78 0.02 -17.31 1.95
C PHE A 78 -1.35 -17.84 2.41
N VAL A 79 -1.98 -17.19 3.40
CA VAL A 79 -3.32 -17.55 3.88
C VAL A 79 -4.36 -17.42 2.76
N LEU A 80 -4.33 -16.33 2.01
CA LEU A 80 -5.25 -16.09 0.90
C LEU A 80 -5.14 -17.20 -0.17
N SER A 81 -3.91 -17.61 -0.51
CA SER A 81 -3.66 -18.70 -1.45
C SER A 81 -4.21 -20.03 -0.96
N LYS A 82 -4.13 -20.30 0.35
CA LYS A 82 -4.69 -21.51 0.99
C LYS A 82 -6.22 -21.51 1.03
N LEU A 83 -6.83 -20.34 1.05
CA LEU A 83 -8.28 -20.17 1.00
C LEU A 83 -8.84 -20.14 -0.43
N HIS A 84 -7.99 -20.33 -1.44
CA HIS A 84 -8.34 -20.32 -2.86
C HIS A 84 -9.01 -19.02 -3.36
N TYR A 85 -8.85 -17.90 -2.64
CA TYR A 85 -9.28 -16.60 -3.14
C TYR A 85 -8.27 -16.09 -4.16
N ARG A 86 -8.75 -15.72 -5.34
CA ARG A 86 -7.93 -15.12 -6.40
C ARG A 86 -8.09 -13.61 -6.35
N LEU A 87 -6.99 -12.90 -6.16
CA LEU A 87 -6.93 -11.46 -6.37
C LEU A 87 -6.86 -11.20 -7.87
N TRP A 88 -7.97 -10.75 -8.44
CA TRP A 88 -7.99 -10.33 -9.84
C TRP A 88 -7.50 -8.88 -9.95
N LEU A 89 -6.19 -8.70 -9.73
CA LEU A 89 -5.53 -7.42 -9.94
C LEU A 89 -5.20 -7.31 -11.43
N ASN A 90 -5.75 -6.28 -12.08
CA ASN A 90 -5.50 -6.02 -13.49
C ASN A 90 -4.11 -5.37 -13.68
N MET A 91 -3.05 -6.16 -13.45
CA MET A 91 -1.66 -5.69 -13.44
C MET A 91 -1.25 -4.99 -14.75
N GLY A 92 -1.85 -5.39 -15.89
CA GLY A 92 -1.60 -4.76 -17.19
C GLY A 92 -2.00 -3.28 -17.27
N ARG A 93 -2.91 -2.82 -16.40
CA ARG A 93 -3.30 -1.39 -16.30
C ARG A 93 -2.61 -0.68 -15.15
N ILE A 94 -2.38 -1.40 -14.04
CA ILE A 94 -1.78 -0.84 -12.83
C ILE A 94 -0.28 -0.54 -13.01
N ILE A 95 0.47 -1.41 -13.69
CA ILE A 95 1.93 -1.20 -13.86
C ILE A 95 2.23 0.07 -14.69
N PRO A 96 1.62 0.28 -15.87
CA PRO A 96 1.80 1.54 -16.61
C PRO A 96 1.39 2.77 -15.80
N TRP A 97 0.32 2.66 -15.01
CA TRP A 97 -0.14 3.74 -14.14
C TRP A 97 0.92 4.14 -13.11
N ILE A 98 1.49 3.15 -12.40
CA ILE A 98 2.57 3.39 -11.43
C ILE A 98 3.78 4.03 -12.13
N LEU A 99 4.17 3.53 -13.30
CA LEU A 99 5.31 4.07 -14.05
C LEU A 99 5.10 5.53 -14.47
N ILE A 100 3.92 5.90 -14.96
CA ILE A 100 3.61 7.28 -15.34
C ILE A 100 3.69 8.20 -14.12
N VAL A 101 3.00 7.84 -13.02
CA VAL A 101 2.96 8.67 -11.81
C VAL A 101 4.35 8.83 -11.20
N THR A 102 5.13 7.75 -11.12
CA THR A 102 6.50 7.80 -10.58
C THR A 102 7.47 8.58 -11.47
N THR A 103 7.37 8.44 -12.79
CA THR A 103 8.21 9.19 -13.74
C THR A 103 7.93 10.68 -13.64
N ILE A 104 6.67 11.08 -13.63
CA ILE A 104 6.28 12.49 -13.52
C ILE A 104 6.67 13.05 -12.15
N GLY A 105 6.42 12.29 -11.07
CA GLY A 105 6.85 12.68 -9.73
C GLY A 105 8.37 12.91 -9.66
N TYR A 106 9.16 12.06 -10.32
CA TYR A 106 10.61 12.22 -10.41
C TYR A 106 11.01 13.48 -11.20
N LEU A 107 10.38 13.72 -12.36
CA LEU A 107 10.66 14.91 -13.19
C LEU A 107 10.28 16.23 -12.51
N THR A 108 9.28 16.20 -11.63
CA THR A 108 8.78 17.39 -10.93
C THR A 108 9.32 17.54 -9.51
N LYS A 109 10.23 16.67 -9.06
CA LYS A 109 10.70 16.61 -7.66
C LYS A 109 11.30 17.92 -7.11
N GLU A 110 11.86 18.75 -8.00
CA GLU A 110 12.53 20.01 -7.63
C GLU A 110 11.58 21.22 -7.66
N TRP A 111 10.33 21.01 -8.08
CA TRP A 111 9.34 22.08 -8.15
C TRP A 111 8.89 22.48 -6.75
N ASN A 112 8.41 23.72 -6.63
CA ASN A 112 7.85 24.22 -5.39
C ASN A 112 6.70 23.29 -4.94
N ILE A 113 6.69 22.94 -3.65
CA ILE A 113 5.72 22.00 -3.05
C ILE A 113 4.26 22.39 -3.32
N PHE A 114 3.97 23.70 -3.40
CA PHE A 114 2.63 24.23 -3.68
C PHE A 114 2.18 23.99 -5.12
N ILE A 115 3.12 23.75 -6.05
CA ILE A 115 2.84 23.40 -7.45
C ILE A 115 2.90 21.88 -7.59
N TYR A 116 3.92 21.25 -7.00
CA TYR A 116 4.16 19.81 -7.06
C TYR A 116 2.99 18.99 -6.55
N ILE A 117 2.43 19.32 -5.38
CA ILE A 117 1.36 18.52 -4.75
C ILE A 117 0.07 18.56 -5.58
N PRO A 118 -0.50 19.72 -5.93
CA PRO A 118 -1.72 19.76 -6.74
C PRO A 118 -1.53 19.11 -8.10
N LEU A 119 -0.38 19.36 -8.75
CA LEU A 119 -0.08 18.78 -10.06
C LEU A 119 0.00 17.26 -9.99
N ASN A 120 0.77 16.69 -9.06
CA ASN A 120 0.85 15.23 -8.92
C ASN A 120 -0.51 14.62 -8.57
N LEU A 121 -1.34 15.29 -7.77
CA LEU A 121 -2.71 14.83 -7.50
C LEU A 121 -3.54 14.80 -8.79
N THR A 122 -3.51 15.87 -9.59
CA THR A 122 -4.25 15.91 -10.86
C THR A 122 -3.79 14.85 -11.84
N ILE A 123 -2.48 14.60 -11.91
CA ILE A 123 -1.89 13.59 -12.79
C ILE A 123 -2.22 12.19 -12.31
N LEU A 124 -2.18 11.95 -10.99
CA LEU A 124 -2.57 10.69 -10.38
C LEU A 124 -4.02 10.35 -10.73
N LEU A 125 -4.93 11.32 -10.59
CA LEU A 125 -6.34 11.18 -10.97
C LEU A 125 -6.51 10.99 -12.48
N ALA A 126 -5.87 11.83 -13.30
CA ALA A 126 -5.96 11.75 -14.76
C ALA A 126 -5.47 10.40 -15.28
N ALA A 127 -4.33 9.91 -14.81
CA ALA A 127 -3.79 8.60 -15.17
C ALA A 127 -4.73 7.45 -14.77
N LEU A 128 -5.44 7.60 -13.64
CA LEU A 128 -6.41 6.62 -13.16
C LEU A 128 -7.61 6.48 -14.10
N PHE A 129 -8.09 7.61 -14.63
CA PHE A 129 -9.21 7.64 -15.59
C PHE A 129 -8.78 7.23 -17.01
N THR A 130 -7.63 7.68 -17.50
CA THR A 130 -7.19 7.42 -18.88
C THR A 130 -6.80 5.97 -19.10
N LEU A 131 -6.21 5.31 -18.10
CA LEU A 131 -5.87 3.89 -18.18
C LEU A 131 -7.05 2.95 -17.91
N GLY A 132 -8.25 3.51 -17.69
CA GLY A 132 -9.47 2.74 -17.47
C GLY A 132 -9.32 1.78 -16.30
N VAL A 133 -8.66 2.22 -15.23
CA VAL A 133 -8.52 1.41 -14.00
C VAL A 133 -9.91 1.16 -13.40
N TYR A 134 -10.81 2.14 -13.51
CA TYR A 134 -12.23 1.98 -13.18
C TYR A 134 -13.06 1.48 -14.35
N ASN A 135 -13.95 0.54 -14.07
CA ASN A 135 -14.95 0.11 -15.04
C ASN A 135 -16.13 1.11 -15.08
N LYS A 136 -16.82 1.24 -16.22
CA LYS A 136 -17.94 2.19 -16.37
C LYS A 136 -19.07 1.94 -15.34
N ASP A 137 -19.23 0.68 -14.94
CA ASP A 137 -20.22 0.24 -13.94
C ASP A 137 -19.85 0.69 -12.51
N GLU A 138 -18.56 0.76 -12.18
CA GLU A 138 -18.10 1.26 -10.88
C GLU A 138 -18.30 2.77 -10.78
N LEU A 139 -18.05 3.48 -11.89
CA LEU A 139 -18.29 4.92 -12.00
C LEU A 139 -19.77 5.29 -11.88
N SER A 140 -20.66 4.51 -12.50
CA SER A 140 -22.12 4.73 -12.38
C SER A 140 -22.60 4.43 -10.96
N PHE A 141 -22.06 3.41 -10.29
CA PHE A 141 -22.33 3.13 -8.89
C PHE A 141 -21.91 4.28 -7.98
N ILE A 142 -20.67 4.77 -8.10
CA ILE A 142 -20.17 5.91 -7.29
C ILE A 142 -21.06 7.15 -7.49
N LYS A 143 -21.39 7.46 -8.75
CA LYS A 143 -22.28 8.59 -9.08
C LYS A 143 -23.66 8.42 -8.43
N SER A 144 -24.21 7.21 -8.41
CA SER A 144 -25.52 6.94 -7.79
C SER A 144 -25.52 7.12 -6.27
N GLN A 145 -24.39 6.87 -5.59
CA GLN A 145 -24.24 7.06 -4.14
C GLN A 145 -24.02 8.53 -3.78
N LEU A 146 -23.32 9.30 -4.64
CA LEU A 146 -23.10 10.73 -4.45
C LEU A 146 -24.38 11.56 -4.65
N ILE A 147 -25.25 11.17 -5.59
CA ILE A 147 -26.53 11.86 -5.87
C ILE A 147 -27.61 11.51 -4.83
N LYS A 148 -27.43 10.43 -4.07
CA LYS A 148 -28.33 10.04 -2.97
C LYS A 148 -28.09 10.80 -1.65
N LYS A 149 -27.10 11.70 -1.61
CA LYS A 149 -26.92 12.70 -0.55
C LYS A 149 -27.47 14.04 -1.01
#